data_AF-A0A821BG51-F1
#
_entry.id   AF-A0A821BG51-F1
#
_cell.length_a   1.000
_cell.length_b   1.000
_cell.length_c   1.000
_cell.angle_alpha   90.00
_cell.angle_beta   90.00
_cell.angle_gamma   90.00
#
_symmetry.space_group_name_H-M   'P 1'
#
loop_
_entity.id
_entity.type
_entity.pdbx_description
1 polymer ?
#
loop_
_entity_poly.entity_id
_entity_poly.type
_entity_poly.pdbx_seq_one_letter_code
_entity_poly.pdbx_strand_id
1 'polypeptide(L)'
;LQKAGHIPTGMCDLWIETGKPEECAYTWDMKMNTNKDFSSSDSPPRARFDRLYFRPSNRRDIKFQPINFELKGLEKISSVQRFCSDHWAIQASFEV
;
A
#
# COMPACT_ATOMS: atom_id res chain seq x y z
N LEU A 1 -1.59 -21.29 -19.46
CA LEU A 1 -1.84 -20.67 -18.15
C LEU A 1 -2.89 -19.57 -18.34
N GLN A 2 -4.12 -19.79 -17.88
CA GLN A 2 -5.15 -18.74 -17.85
C GLN A 2 -4.62 -17.57 -16.99
N LYS A 3 -4.73 -16.34 -17.50
CA LYS A 3 -4.40 -15.12 -16.74
C LYS A 3 -5.35 -15.03 -15.53
N ALA A 4 -4.86 -15.38 -14.34
CA ALA A 4 -5.53 -15.00 -13.11
C ALA A 4 -5.41 -13.49 -12.89
N GLY A 5 -6.50 -12.83 -12.46
CA GLY A 5 -6.40 -11.58 -11.69
C GLY A 5 -6.51 -10.25 -12.45
N HIS A 6 -7.53 -10.06 -13.29
CA HIS A 6 -7.94 -8.70 -13.67
C HIS A 6 -8.82 -8.08 -12.57
N ILE A 7 -8.66 -6.77 -12.34
CA ILE A 7 -9.58 -6.01 -11.49
C ILE A 7 -10.94 -5.98 -12.22
N PRO A 8 -12.07 -6.31 -11.55
CA PRO A 8 -13.39 -6.24 -12.16
C PRO A 8 -13.70 -4.85 -12.73
N THR A 9 -14.51 -4.80 -13.80
CA THR A 9 -14.94 -3.52 -14.40
C THR A 9 -15.59 -2.61 -13.35
N GLY A 10 -15.13 -1.36 -13.28
CA GLY A 10 -15.62 -0.36 -12.35
C GLY A 10 -15.00 -0.41 -10.95
N MET A 11 -14.09 -1.35 -10.68
CA MET A 11 -13.21 -1.28 -9.51
C MET A 11 -11.86 -0.68 -9.89
N CYS A 12 -11.24 -0.01 -8.93
CA CYS A 12 -9.99 0.69 -9.07
C CYS A 12 -9.01 0.27 -7.97
N ASP A 13 -7.72 0.20 -8.29
CA ASP A 13 -6.63 0.08 -7.30
C ASP A 13 -6.28 1.50 -6.84
N LEU A 14 -6.44 1.79 -5.56
CA LEU A 14 -6.30 3.14 -5.04
C LEU A 14 -4.92 3.72 -5.29
N TRP A 15 -3.84 2.93 -5.12
CA TRP A 15 -2.47 3.39 -5.38
C TRP A 15 -2.29 3.80 -6.85
N ILE A 16 -2.97 3.10 -7.77
CA ILE A 16 -2.96 3.44 -9.19
C ILE A 16 -3.74 4.74 -9.44
N GLU A 17 -4.93 4.88 -8.86
CA GLU A 17 -5.78 6.07 -9.04
C GLU A 17 -5.15 7.34 -8.45
N THR A 18 -4.41 7.23 -7.35
CA THR A 18 -3.71 8.36 -6.74
C THR A 18 -2.35 8.65 -7.40
N GLY A 19 -2.13 8.18 -8.63
CA GLY A 19 -0.95 8.54 -9.43
C GLY A 19 0.29 7.67 -9.23
N LYS A 20 0.18 6.51 -8.56
CA LYS A 20 1.28 5.57 -8.30
C LYS A 20 2.49 6.20 -7.58
N PRO A 21 2.31 6.84 -6.40
CA PRO A 21 3.43 7.47 -5.71
C PRO A 21 4.50 6.43 -5.35
N GLU A 22 5.77 6.73 -5.62
CA GLU A 22 6.89 5.82 -5.42
C GLU A 22 7.19 5.60 -3.93
N GLU A 23 7.02 6.65 -3.12
CA GLU A 23 7.21 6.66 -1.68
C GLU A 23 6.33 5.66 -0.93
N CYS A 24 5.20 5.28 -1.53
CA CYS A 24 4.23 4.32 -0.97
C CYS A 24 4.05 3.07 -1.84
N ALA A 25 4.97 2.80 -2.77
CA ALA A 25 4.82 1.69 -3.72
C ALA A 25 4.98 0.30 -3.07
N TYR A 26 5.68 0.19 -1.94
CA TYR A 26 5.98 -1.08 -1.28
C TYR A 26 5.48 -1.06 0.16
N THR A 27 4.52 -1.92 0.46
CA THR A 27 3.93 -2.06 1.79
C THR A 27 4.68 -3.08 2.63
N TRP A 28 5.52 -3.90 1.99
CA TRP A 28 6.47 -4.79 2.63
C TRP A 28 7.83 -4.58 1.98
N ASP A 29 8.81 -4.13 2.76
CA ASP A 29 10.08 -3.63 2.24
C ASP A 29 11.25 -4.03 3.15
N MET A 30 11.98 -5.09 2.77
CA MET A 30 13.13 -5.58 3.54
C MET A 30 14.38 -4.72 3.42
N LYS A 31 14.37 -3.66 2.58
CA LYS A 31 15.46 -2.68 2.56
C LYS A 31 15.31 -1.65 3.67
N MET A 32 14.06 -1.33 4.05
CA MET A 32 13.76 -0.33 5.08
C MET A 32 13.32 -0.96 6.41
N ASN A 33 12.55 -2.04 6.37
CA ASN A 33 12.03 -2.72 7.55
C ASN A 33 13.01 -3.78 8.04
N THR A 34 13.46 -3.65 9.29
CA THR A 34 14.45 -4.53 9.91
C THR A 34 13.84 -5.52 10.91
N ASN A 35 12.51 -5.69 10.92
CA ASN A 35 11.87 -6.59 11.88
C ASN A 35 12.17 -8.06 11.57
N LYS A 36 12.26 -8.41 10.29
CA LYS A 36 12.69 -9.72 9.79
C LYS A 36 14.13 -9.63 9.29
N ASP A 37 14.88 -10.72 9.44
CA ASP A 37 16.26 -10.79 8.97
C ASP A 37 16.30 -11.32 7.53
N PHE A 38 16.89 -10.51 6.63
CA PHE A 38 17.19 -10.86 5.25
C PHE A 38 18.62 -10.46 4.87
N SER A 39 19.50 -10.33 5.87
CA SER A 39 20.88 -9.82 5.75
C SER A 39 21.78 -10.66 4.85
N SER A 40 21.40 -11.91 4.55
CA SER A 40 22.15 -12.79 3.65
C SER A 40 21.89 -12.53 2.15
N SER A 41 21.07 -11.54 1.80
CA SER A 41 20.73 -11.21 0.40
C SER A 41 21.27 -9.86 0.00
N ASP A 42 22.05 -9.81 -1.09
CA ASP A 42 22.53 -8.57 -1.71
C ASP A 42 21.39 -7.70 -2.28
N SER A 43 20.19 -8.25 -2.41
CA SER A 43 19.00 -7.53 -2.90
C SER A 43 17.77 -7.90 -2.06
N PRO A 44 17.59 -7.25 -0.89
CA PRO A 44 16.46 -7.55 -0.03
C PRO A 44 15.12 -7.32 -0.78
N PRO A 45 14.17 -8.25 -0.66
CA PRO A 45 12.94 -8.24 -1.43
C PRO A 45 11.99 -7.12 -0.97
N ARG A 46 11.15 -6.68 -1.89
CA ARG A 46 10.13 -5.65 -1.67
C ARG A 46 8.87 -6.02 -2.44
N ALA A 47 7.70 -5.80 -1.86
CA ALA A 47 6.43 -6.14 -2.48
C ALA A 47 5.31 -5.18 -2.08
N ARG A 48 4.30 -5.07 -2.95
CA ARG A 48 3.01 -4.41 -2.68
C ARG A 48 1.95 -5.46 -2.37
N PHE A 49 2.11 -6.11 -1.22
CA PHE A 49 1.20 -7.15 -0.75
C PHE A 49 -0.13 -6.57 -0.30
N ASP A 50 -0.08 -5.44 0.39
CA ASP A 50 -1.24 -4.73 0.89
C ASP A 50 -1.75 -3.80 -0.22
N ARG A 51 -3.05 -3.85 -0.49
CA ARG A 51 -3.69 -3.09 -1.56
C ARG A 51 -5.08 -2.67 -1.11
N LEU A 52 -5.50 -1.48 -1.52
CA LEU A 52 -6.84 -0.97 -1.28
C LEU A 52 -7.54 -0.85 -2.64
N TYR A 53 -8.64 -1.56 -2.80
CA TYR A 53 -9.49 -1.48 -3.98
C TYR A 53 -10.81 -0.81 -3.63
N PHE A 54 -11.31 0.05 -4.50
CA PHE A 54 -12.62 0.68 -4.31
C PHE A 54 -13.42 0.69 -5.61
N ARG A 55 -14.73 0.87 -5.47
CA ARG A 55 -15.66 1.03 -6.59
C ARG A 55 -16.40 2.35 -6.40
N PRO A 56 -16.20 3.35 -7.28
CA PRO A 56 -16.98 4.58 -7.24
C PRO A 56 -18.47 4.29 -7.39
N SER A 57 -19.31 5.13 -6.77
CA SER A 57 -20.75 5.09 -7.02
C SER A 57 -21.06 5.50 -8.46
N ASN A 58 -22.04 4.85 -9.08
CA ASN A 58 -22.54 5.24 -10.40
C ASN A 58 -23.51 6.43 -10.34
N ARG A 59 -23.81 6.93 -9.13
CA ARG A 59 -24.69 8.07 -8.91
C ARG A 59 -23.98 9.38 -9.25
N ARG A 60 -24.60 10.21 -10.07
CA ARG A 60 -24.01 11.50 -10.52
C ARG A 60 -23.89 12.53 -9.41
N ASP A 61 -24.70 12.39 -8.35
CA ASP A 61 -24.81 13.33 -7.23
C ASP A 61 -23.87 13.03 -6.06
N ILE A 62 -23.13 11.92 -6.09
CA ILE A 62 -22.19 11.53 -5.04
C ILE A 62 -20.82 11.25 -5.67
N LYS A 63 -19.80 12.05 -5.34
CA LYS A 63 -18.44 11.89 -5.84
C LYS A 63 -17.52 11.45 -4.71
N PHE A 64 -17.35 10.15 -4.56
CA PHE A 64 -16.35 9.59 -3.65
C PHE A 64 -14.98 9.59 -4.31
N GLN A 65 -14.16 10.61 -4.05
CA GLN A 65 -12.87 10.79 -4.71
C GLN A 65 -11.71 10.49 -3.77
N PRO A 66 -10.74 9.67 -4.19
CA PRO A 66 -9.54 9.44 -3.40
C PRO A 66 -8.65 10.69 -3.38
N ILE A 67 -8.26 11.13 -2.19
CA ILE A 67 -7.39 12.30 -2.02
C ILE A 67 -5.93 11.86 -1.95
N ASN A 68 -5.63 10.82 -1.16
CA ASN A 68 -4.26 10.35 -0.95
C ASN A 68 -4.17 8.84 -0.72
N PHE A 69 -2.94 8.35 -0.85
CA PHE A 69 -2.51 7.01 -0.48
C PHE A 69 -1.14 7.16 0.18
N GLU A 70 -1.05 6.86 1.48
CA GLU A 70 0.16 7.06 2.27
C GLU A 70 0.51 5.80 3.07
N LEU A 71 1.78 5.66 3.44
CA LEU A 71 2.24 4.64 4.38
C LEU A 71 2.36 5.21 5.79
N LYS A 72 1.98 4.41 6.79
CA LYS A 72 2.13 4.70 8.22
C LYS A 72 2.88 3.58 8.93
N GLY A 73 3.35 3.87 10.15
CA GLY A 73 4.15 2.95 10.95
C GLY A 73 5.62 2.87 10.52
N LEU A 74 6.11 3.90 9.81
CA LEU A 74 7.50 4.02 9.32
C LEU A 74 8.50 4.36 10.42
N GLU A 75 8.05 4.58 11.65
CA GLU A 75 8.89 4.90 12.81
C GLU A 75 9.11 3.67 13.69
N LYS A 76 10.31 3.57 14.26
CA LYS A 76 10.62 2.53 15.24
C LYS A 76 10.04 2.90 16.60
N ILE A 77 9.48 1.91 17.28
CA ILE A 77 9.10 2.00 18.69
C ILE A 77 10.37 2.12 19.53
N SER A 78 10.54 3.25 20.22
CA SER A 78 11.80 3.63 20.88
C SER A 78 12.30 2.62 21.90
N SER A 79 11.40 1.98 22.66
CA SER A 79 11.74 1.02 23.72
C SER A 79 12.31 -0.30 23.20
N VAL A 80 11.96 -0.70 21.97
CA VAL A 80 12.33 -2.00 21.39
C VAL A 80 13.11 -1.91 20.08
N GLN A 81 13.26 -0.70 19.53
CA GLN A 81 13.97 -0.43 18.27
C GLN A 81 13.47 -1.26 17.08
N ARG A 82 12.17 -1.58 17.09
CA ARG A 82 11.46 -2.33 16.04
C ARG A 82 10.32 -1.48 15.49
N PHE A 83 9.98 -1.72 14.23
CA PHE A 83 8.77 -1.18 13.63
C PHE A 83 7.54 -1.88 14.21
N CYS A 84 6.36 -1.26 14.11
CA CYS A 84 5.11 -1.84 14.61
C CYS A 84 4.75 -3.19 13.96
N SER A 85 5.18 -3.41 12.73
CA SER A 85 4.99 -4.64 11.95
C SER A 85 6.13 -4.77 10.93
N ASP A 86 6.29 -5.94 10.30
CA ASP A 86 7.13 -6.06 9.10
C ASP A 86 6.45 -5.53 7.83
N HIS A 87 5.17 -5.16 7.93
CA HIS A 87 4.41 -4.42 6.92
C HIS A 87 4.19 -2.95 7.34
N TRP A 88 4.11 -2.06 6.36
CA TRP A 88 3.65 -0.69 6.51
C TRP A 88 2.13 -0.61 6.34
N ALA A 89 1.48 0.17 7.20
CA ALA A 89 0.03 0.36 7.11
C ALA A 89 -0.30 1.31 5.95
N ILE A 90 -1.36 1.02 5.21
CA ILE A 90 -1.92 1.95 4.21
C ILE A 90 -2.91 2.88 4.92
N GLN A 91 -2.75 4.18 4.73
CA GLN A 91 -3.74 5.18 5.09
C GLN A 91 -4.25 5.86 3.81
N ALA A 92 -5.57 5.98 3.70
CA ALA A 92 -6.23 6.62 2.58
C ALA A 92 -7.31 7.58 3.08
N SER A 93 -7.39 8.74 2.44
CA SER A 93 -8.44 9.74 2.65
C SER A 93 -9.28 9.88 1.39
N PHE A 94 -10.58 10.12 1.57
CA PHE A 94 -11.53 10.32 0.50
C PHE A 94 -12.37 11.57 0.77
N GLU A 95 -12.72 12.28 -0.30
CA GLU A 95 -13.70 13.36 -0.29
C GLU A 95 -15.06 12.81 -0.76
N VAL A 96 -16.16 13.32 -0.20
CA VAL A 96 -17.54 12.87 -0.46
C VAL A 96 -18.37 14.03 -1.02
#